data_AF-A0A3M2RX35-F1
#
_entry.id   AF-A0A3M2RX35-F1
#
_cell.length_a   1.000
_cell.length_b   1.000
_cell.length_c   1.000
_cell.angle_alpha   90.00
_cell.angle_beta   90.00
_cell.angle_gamma   90.00
#
_symmetry.space_group_name_H-M   'P 1'
#
loop_
_entity.id
_entity.type
_entity.pdbx_description
1 polymer ?
#
loop_
_entity_poly.entity_id
_entity_poly.type
_entity_poly.pdbx_seq_one_letter_code
_entity_poly.pdbx_strand_id
1 'polypeptide(L)'
;MVMTLHVTVFYIILFTFLIEWPYLFEKTYDINQGFKNTTFVGMFLGMQFISVLVPFIYGKTVHASRLSESPESKRPKFSPEIPLYAELSEVINSMFQWYEQAEACFAYLCDISAGQDPKAVGSDFRKSRWFTRGWTLQELLAPFRVVFLDGGWNKIGSRDSLGSVIEESTGIGSAYINGTADKSTGFYRNRRVLLPGASVAERMSWAAKRGTTREEDMAYCHLGLFEMHRPLIYGEGGSAFPRLQEAIMKVSGDSSILTWRYRLLPNAYS
;
A
#
# COMPACT_ATOMS: atom_id res chain seq x y z
N MET A 1 24.07 -15.64 8.69
CA MET A 1 23.20 -15.93 7.51
C MET A 1 23.14 -14.80 6.50
N VAL A 2 22.79 -13.56 6.88
CA VAL A 2 22.68 -12.42 5.92
C VAL A 2 23.99 -12.09 5.21
N MET A 3 25.13 -12.16 5.91
CA MET A 3 26.47 -11.98 5.32
C MET A 3 26.81 -13.08 4.32
N THR A 4 26.46 -14.33 4.63
CA THR A 4 26.66 -15.48 3.73
C THR A 4 25.84 -15.33 2.46
N LEU A 5 24.58 -14.89 2.58
CA LEU A 5 23.71 -14.64 1.43
C LEU A 5 24.28 -13.53 0.52
N HIS A 6 24.77 -12.43 1.10
CA HIS A 6 25.39 -11.34 0.34
C HIS A 6 26.63 -11.80 -0.42
N VAL A 7 27.52 -12.54 0.24
CA VAL A 7 28.74 -13.07 -0.39
C VAL A 7 28.39 -14.04 -1.53
N THR A 8 27.36 -14.87 -1.37
CA THR A 8 26.89 -15.78 -2.43
C THR A 8 26.29 -15.04 -3.62
N VAL A 9 25.47 -14.01 -3.40
CA VAL A 9 24.89 -13.20 -4.49
C VAL A 9 25.97 -12.44 -5.25
N PHE A 10 26.92 -11.82 -4.55
CA PHE A 10 28.07 -11.18 -5.18
C PHE A 10 28.91 -12.18 -5.97
N TYR A 11 29.14 -13.38 -5.44
CA TYR A 11 29.86 -14.44 -6.13
C TYR A 11 29.13 -14.87 -7.42
N ILE A 12 27.81 -15.06 -7.38
CA ILE A 12 27.02 -15.44 -8.56
C ILE A 12 27.11 -14.35 -9.63
N ILE A 13 26.93 -13.07 -9.27
CA ILE A 13 27.00 -11.94 -10.22
C ILE A 13 28.39 -11.82 -10.84
N LEU A 14 29.45 -11.95 -10.03
CA LEU A 14 30.81 -11.93 -10.55
C LEU A 14 31.08 -13.14 -11.45
N PHE A 15 30.66 -14.34 -11.04
CA PHE A 15 30.91 -15.56 -11.79
C PHE A 15 30.16 -15.59 -13.13
N THR A 16 28.89 -15.16 -13.18
CA THR A 16 28.13 -15.05 -14.43
C THR A 16 28.73 -14.00 -15.36
N PHE A 17 29.10 -12.82 -14.81
CA PHE A 17 29.77 -11.78 -15.58
C PHE A 17 31.10 -12.25 -16.17
N LEU A 18 31.89 -13.00 -15.40
CA LEU A 18 33.21 -13.51 -15.80
C LEU A 18 33.15 -14.65 -16.82
N ILE A 19 32.12 -15.49 -16.77
CA ILE A 19 31.91 -16.60 -17.72
C ILE A 19 31.37 -16.12 -19.06
N GLU A 20 30.48 -15.13 -19.06
CA GLU A 20 29.85 -14.61 -20.28
C GLU A 20 30.64 -13.48 -20.96
N TRP A 21 31.62 -12.89 -20.28
CA TRP A 21 32.53 -11.87 -20.81
C TRP A 21 33.11 -12.14 -22.21
N PRO A 22 33.67 -13.33 -22.53
CA PRO A 22 34.20 -13.60 -23.87
C PRO A 22 33.13 -13.57 -24.97
N TYR A 23 31.86 -13.83 -24.64
CA TYR A 23 30.77 -13.75 -25.61
C TYR A 23 30.23 -12.33 -25.77
N LEU A 24 30.14 -11.56 -24.67
CA LEU A 24 29.53 -10.24 -24.68
C LEU A 24 30.45 -9.16 -25.27
N PHE A 25 31.74 -9.19 -24.92
CA PHE A 25 32.66 -8.08 -25.22
C PHE A 25 33.78 -8.44 -26.21
N GLU A 26 34.33 -9.65 -26.14
CA GLU A 26 35.46 -10.05 -27.00
C GLU A 26 35.01 -10.26 -28.46
N LYS A 27 33.91 -10.99 -28.69
CA LYS A 27 33.34 -11.20 -30.04
C LYS A 27 32.64 -9.98 -30.65
N THR A 28 32.07 -9.11 -29.82
CA THR A 28 31.25 -7.97 -30.30
C THR A 28 32.09 -6.72 -30.59
N TYR A 29 33.19 -6.52 -29.87
CA TYR A 29 33.98 -5.28 -29.92
C TYR A 29 35.47 -5.49 -30.26
N ASP A 30 35.90 -6.73 -30.57
CA ASP A 30 37.28 -7.09 -30.98
C ASP A 30 38.37 -6.55 -30.02
N ILE A 31 38.10 -6.63 -28.72
CA ILE A 31 38.93 -6.00 -27.68
C ILE A 31 40.20 -6.82 -27.43
N ASN A 32 41.36 -6.20 -27.58
CA ASN A 32 42.68 -6.82 -27.38
C ASN A 32 42.89 -7.32 -25.93
N GLN A 33 43.55 -8.48 -25.78
CA GLN A 33 43.91 -9.15 -24.53
C GLN A 33 44.53 -8.22 -23.47
N GLY A 34 45.29 -7.20 -23.89
CA GLY A 34 45.89 -6.22 -22.97
C GLY A 34 44.87 -5.37 -22.21
N PHE A 35 43.75 -5.01 -22.84
CA PHE A 35 42.70 -4.20 -22.22
C PHE A 35 41.90 -5.02 -21.19
N LYS A 36 41.68 -6.31 -21.47
CA LYS A 36 41.09 -7.27 -20.54
C LYS A 36 41.83 -7.30 -19.21
N ASN A 37 43.16 -7.45 -19.25
CA ASN A 37 43.99 -7.50 -18.04
C ASN A 37 43.88 -6.20 -17.22
N THR A 38 43.81 -5.04 -17.86
CA THR A 38 43.64 -3.74 -17.18
C THR A 38 42.31 -3.64 -16.42
N THR A 39 41.21 -4.08 -17.02
CA THR A 39 39.88 -4.10 -16.37
C THR A 39 39.87 -5.03 -15.15
N PHE A 40 40.49 -6.21 -15.27
CA PHE A 40 40.63 -7.16 -14.15
C PHE A 40 41.46 -6.60 -13.00
N VAL A 41 42.57 -5.93 -13.31
CA VAL A 41 43.40 -5.26 -12.30
C VAL A 41 42.59 -4.15 -11.60
N GLY A 42 41.83 -3.36 -12.35
CA GLY A 42 40.95 -2.33 -11.79
C GLY A 42 39.89 -2.90 -10.84
N MET A 43 39.21 -3.97 -11.24
CA MET A 43 38.21 -4.65 -10.39
C MET A 43 38.85 -5.26 -9.14
N PHE A 44 40.02 -5.89 -9.26
CA PHE A 44 40.73 -6.48 -8.13
C PHE A 44 41.16 -5.42 -7.12
N LEU A 45 41.77 -4.31 -7.59
CA LEU A 45 42.15 -3.20 -6.73
C LEU A 45 40.93 -2.57 -6.04
N GLY A 46 39.80 -2.42 -6.75
CA GLY A 46 38.54 -1.96 -6.18
C GLY A 46 38.01 -2.87 -5.07
N MET A 47 38.06 -4.20 -5.26
CA MET A 47 37.67 -5.16 -4.24
C MET A 47 38.60 -5.09 -3.02
N GLN A 48 39.93 -5.07 -3.21
CA GLN A 48 40.87 -4.96 -2.09
C GLN A 48 40.67 -3.67 -1.29
N PHE A 49 40.39 -2.56 -1.98
CA PHE A 49 40.07 -1.29 -1.32
C PHE A 49 38.80 -1.40 -0.48
N ILE A 50 37.71 -1.94 -1.03
CA ILE A 50 36.45 -2.12 -0.30
C ILE A 50 36.62 -3.08 0.88
N SER A 51 37.35 -4.18 0.72
CA SER A 51 37.60 -5.15 1.80
C SER A 51 38.38 -4.55 2.97
N VAL A 52 39.22 -3.54 2.75
CA VAL A 52 39.91 -2.79 3.81
C VAL A 52 39.03 -1.68 4.39
N LEU A 53 38.24 -1.01 3.56
CA LEU A 53 37.39 0.11 3.97
C LEU A 53 36.22 -0.34 4.86
N VAL A 54 35.62 -1.49 4.55
CA VAL A 54 34.42 -2.00 5.24
C VAL A 54 34.66 -2.27 6.73
N PRO A 55 35.72 -2.99 7.16
CA PRO A 55 36.03 -3.17 8.58
C PRO A 55 36.31 -1.86 9.31
N PHE A 56 36.95 -0.88 8.64
CA PHE A 56 37.24 0.42 9.24
C PHE A 56 35.99 1.27 9.45
N ILE A 57 35.12 1.34 8.44
CA ILE A 57 33.82 2.03 8.56
C ILE A 57 32.95 1.33 9.60
N TYR A 58 32.86 0.00 9.56
CA TYR A 58 32.12 -0.76 10.55
C TYR A 58 32.65 -0.53 11.97
N GLY A 59 33.98 -0.54 12.16
CA GLY A 59 34.61 -0.23 13.44
C GLY A 59 34.32 1.19 13.93
N LYS A 60 34.37 2.18 13.04
CA LYS A 60 33.97 3.56 13.34
C LYS A 60 32.50 3.67 13.72
N THR A 61 31.62 3.00 13.00
CA THR A 61 30.18 2.97 13.27
C THR A 61 29.91 2.32 14.62
N VAL A 62 30.53 1.18 14.92
CA VAL A 62 30.39 0.49 16.23
C VAL A 62 30.96 1.34 17.36
N HIS A 63 32.09 2.02 17.16
CA HIS A 63 32.66 2.90 18.18
C HIS A 63 31.77 4.12 18.44
N ALA A 64 31.22 4.73 17.39
CA ALA A 64 30.23 5.79 17.50
C ALA A 64 28.95 5.32 18.21
N SER A 65 28.48 4.10 17.95
CA SER A 65 27.35 3.50 18.65
C SER A 65 27.64 3.29 20.15
N ARG A 66 28.82 2.78 20.51
CA ARG A 66 29.22 2.59 21.92
C ARG A 66 29.35 3.90 22.68
N LEU A 67 29.84 4.96 22.04
CA LEU A 67 29.90 6.30 22.62
C LEU A 67 28.50 6.89 22.85
N SER A 68 27.52 6.53 22.02
CA SER A 68 26.12 6.93 22.18
C SER A 68 25.35 6.15 23.26
N GLU A 69 25.89 5.01 23.72
CA GLU A 69 25.35 4.17 24.79
C GLU A 69 25.83 4.57 26.20
N SER A 70 26.55 5.70 26.36
CA SER A 70 26.88 6.22 27.69
C SER A 70 25.59 6.62 28.44
N PRO A 71 25.51 6.36 29.76
CA PRO A 71 24.27 6.49 30.54
C PRO A 71 23.70 7.92 30.66
N GLU A 72 24.35 8.92 30.06
CA GLU A 72 23.91 10.32 30.03
C GLU A 72 23.36 10.79 28.67
N SER A 73 23.37 9.93 27.64
CA SER A 73 22.95 10.29 26.29
C SER A 73 21.42 10.24 26.12
N LYS A 74 20.78 11.42 26.00
CA LYS A 74 19.34 11.59 25.66
C LYS A 74 19.01 11.36 24.17
N ARG A 75 19.90 10.76 23.37
CA ARG A 75 19.62 10.52 21.94
C ARG A 75 19.13 9.10 21.69
N PRO A 76 18.05 8.92 20.92
CA PRO A 76 17.47 7.61 20.67
C PRO A 76 18.48 6.72 19.94
N LYS A 77 18.56 5.46 20.39
CA LYS A 77 19.34 4.38 19.80
C LYS A 77 19.07 4.33 18.29
N PHE A 78 20.12 4.35 17.46
CA PHE A 78 19.96 4.28 16.01
C PHE A 78 19.51 2.85 15.63
N SER A 79 18.20 2.64 15.63
CA SER A 79 17.58 1.39 15.20
C SER A 79 17.31 1.50 13.70
N PRO A 80 17.94 0.67 12.84
CA PRO A 80 17.73 0.68 11.39
C PRO A 80 16.28 0.36 10.97
N GLU A 81 15.44 -0.01 11.93
CA GLU A 81 14.01 -0.25 11.78
C GLU A 81 13.20 1.06 11.74
N ILE A 82 13.67 2.12 12.40
CA ILE A 82 12.94 3.40 12.53
C ILE A 82 12.62 4.04 11.15
N PRO A 83 13.54 4.05 10.16
CA PRO A 83 13.24 4.56 8.83
C PRO A 83 12.12 3.77 8.13
N LEU A 84 12.18 2.43 8.16
CA LEU A 84 11.19 1.57 7.51
C LEU A 84 9.81 1.68 8.17
N TYR A 85 9.75 1.75 9.50
CA TYR A 85 8.49 1.97 10.23
C TYR A 85 7.93 3.37 10.01
N ALA A 86 8.80 4.39 9.94
CA ALA A 86 8.39 5.76 9.64
C ALA A 86 7.84 5.87 8.20
N GLU A 87 8.53 5.27 7.23
CA GLU A 87 8.08 5.19 5.83
C GLU A 87 6.75 4.46 5.71
N LEU A 88 6.58 3.31 6.37
CA LEU A 88 5.31 2.57 6.38
C LEU A 88 4.18 3.41 7.00
N SER A 89 4.45 4.11 8.09
CA SER A 89 3.49 5.02 8.72
C SER A 89 3.12 6.18 7.81
N GLU A 90 4.10 6.79 7.15
CA GLU A 90 3.88 7.86 6.18
C GLU A 90 3.04 7.37 4.99
N VAL A 91 3.37 6.20 4.44
CA VAL A 91 2.66 5.54 3.35
C VAL A 91 1.20 5.34 3.70
N ILE A 92 0.90 4.72 4.84
CA ILE A 92 -0.48 4.39 5.21
C ILE A 92 -1.30 5.65 5.51
N ASN A 93 -0.72 6.64 6.18
CA ASN A 93 -1.41 7.90 6.44
C ASN A 93 -1.64 8.71 5.14
N SER A 94 -0.79 8.54 4.12
CA SER A 94 -0.89 9.24 2.83
C SER A 94 -1.63 8.45 1.74
N MET A 95 -1.93 7.18 1.97
CA MET A 95 -2.39 6.24 0.93
C MET A 95 -3.68 6.71 0.23
N PHE A 96 -4.63 7.23 1.01
CA PHE A 96 -5.88 7.76 0.46
C PHE A 96 -5.63 8.94 -0.48
N GLN A 97 -4.72 9.85 -0.11
CA GLN A 97 -4.35 10.99 -0.93
C GLN A 97 -3.65 10.56 -2.22
N TRP A 98 -2.80 9.53 -2.16
CA TRP A 98 -2.16 8.98 -3.36
C TRP A 98 -3.18 8.38 -4.32
N TYR A 99 -4.15 7.64 -3.80
CA TYR A 99 -5.26 7.13 -4.62
C TYR A 99 -6.11 8.26 -5.21
N GLU A 100 -6.39 9.31 -4.43
CA GLU A 100 -7.12 10.50 -4.90
C GLU A 100 -6.42 11.22 -6.05
N GLN A 101 -5.08 11.32 -5.98
CA GLN A 101 -4.26 11.99 -6.98
C GLN A 101 -3.97 11.12 -8.21
N ALA A 102 -4.27 9.81 -8.15
CA ALA A 102 -4.08 8.91 -9.27
C ALA A 102 -5.09 9.21 -10.39
N GLU A 103 -4.61 9.28 -11.64
CA GLU A 103 -5.47 9.47 -12.81
C GLU A 103 -6.45 8.31 -13.00
N ALA A 104 -5.98 7.09 -12.77
CA ALA A 104 -6.78 5.87 -12.79
C ALA A 104 -6.22 4.83 -11.83
N CYS A 105 -7.12 4.06 -11.22
CA CYS A 105 -6.80 2.88 -10.43
C CYS A 105 -7.32 1.63 -11.15
N PHE A 106 -6.45 0.63 -11.32
CA PHE A 106 -6.83 -0.65 -11.91
C PHE A 106 -7.00 -1.68 -10.79
N ALA A 107 -8.22 -2.17 -10.61
CA ALA A 107 -8.52 -3.24 -9.67
C ALA A 107 -8.51 -4.57 -10.43
N TYR A 108 -7.60 -5.47 -10.04
CA TYR A 108 -7.50 -6.82 -10.59
C TYR A 108 -8.22 -7.83 -9.70
N LEU A 109 -9.20 -8.53 -10.28
CA LEU A 109 -10.13 -9.42 -9.57
C LEU A 109 -9.83 -10.85 -10.02
N CYS A 110 -8.86 -11.47 -9.34
CA CYS A 110 -8.39 -12.81 -9.68
C CYS A 110 -9.43 -13.92 -9.50
N ASP A 111 -10.52 -13.65 -8.79
CA ASP A 111 -11.61 -14.58 -8.52
C ASP A 111 -12.77 -14.50 -9.52
N ILE A 112 -12.61 -13.73 -10.60
CA ILE A 112 -13.61 -13.59 -11.67
C ILE A 112 -13.06 -14.21 -12.96
N SER A 113 -13.86 -15.10 -13.55
CA SER A 113 -13.55 -15.70 -14.86
C SER A 113 -13.85 -14.74 -16.01
N ALA A 114 -13.10 -14.88 -17.11
CA ALA A 114 -13.27 -14.01 -18.27
C ALA A 114 -14.64 -14.15 -18.93
N GLY A 115 -15.15 -13.02 -19.44
CA GLY A 115 -16.39 -12.98 -20.24
C GLY A 115 -17.71 -13.09 -19.46
N GLN A 116 -17.66 -13.07 -18.12
CA GLN A 116 -18.87 -13.03 -17.29
C GLN A 116 -19.56 -11.67 -17.35
N ASP A 117 -20.89 -11.65 -17.34
CA ASP A 117 -21.65 -10.39 -17.23
C ASP A 117 -21.65 -9.90 -15.77
N PRO A 118 -21.02 -8.74 -15.47
CA PRO A 118 -21.00 -8.19 -14.12
C PRO A 118 -22.38 -7.71 -13.65
N LYS A 119 -23.36 -7.52 -14.54
CA LYS A 119 -24.70 -7.02 -14.19
C LYS A 119 -25.70 -8.13 -13.88
N ALA A 120 -25.44 -9.36 -14.33
CA ALA A 120 -26.29 -10.52 -14.07
C ALA A 120 -26.56 -10.74 -12.58
N VAL A 121 -27.79 -11.12 -12.23
CA VAL A 121 -28.18 -11.38 -10.84
C VAL A 121 -27.29 -12.48 -10.25
N GLY A 122 -26.64 -12.18 -9.12
CA GLY A 122 -25.73 -13.13 -8.47
C GLY A 122 -24.39 -13.37 -9.18
N SER A 123 -23.99 -12.49 -10.11
CA SER A 123 -22.69 -12.49 -10.80
C SER A 123 -21.50 -12.65 -9.85
N ASP A 124 -20.42 -13.26 -10.34
CA ASP A 124 -19.15 -13.38 -9.60
C ASP A 124 -18.58 -12.02 -9.19
N PHE A 125 -18.83 -10.97 -9.98
CA PHE A 125 -18.44 -9.60 -9.63
C PHE A 125 -19.01 -9.17 -8.28
N ARG A 126 -20.32 -9.31 -8.07
CA ARG A 126 -20.98 -8.99 -6.78
C ARG A 126 -20.42 -9.77 -5.59
N LYS A 127 -19.96 -10.99 -5.85
CA LYS A 127 -19.44 -11.92 -4.83
C LYS A 127 -17.92 -11.84 -4.67
N SER A 128 -17.24 -10.99 -5.44
CA SER A 128 -15.79 -10.94 -5.42
C SER A 128 -15.28 -10.58 -4.03
N ARG A 129 -14.23 -11.29 -3.62
CA ARG A 129 -13.48 -11.02 -2.39
C ARG A 129 -12.89 -9.62 -2.37
N TRP A 130 -12.72 -8.96 -3.52
CA TRP A 130 -12.28 -7.58 -3.56
C TRP A 130 -13.21 -6.64 -2.77
N PHE A 131 -14.52 -6.88 -2.77
CA PHE A 131 -15.48 -6.07 -2.01
C PHE A 131 -15.48 -6.33 -0.49
N THR A 132 -14.87 -7.44 -0.05
CA THR A 132 -14.81 -7.83 1.37
C THR A 132 -13.45 -7.55 2.01
N ARG A 133 -12.47 -7.02 1.27
CA ARG A 133 -11.16 -6.63 1.84
C ARG A 133 -11.22 -5.20 2.40
N GLY A 134 -10.57 -4.97 3.56
CA GLY A 134 -10.55 -3.65 4.22
C GLY A 134 -9.91 -2.56 3.35
N TRP A 135 -8.68 -2.80 2.89
CA TRP A 135 -7.87 -1.86 2.10
C TRP A 135 -8.50 -1.39 0.79
N THR A 136 -9.30 -2.24 0.15
CA THR A 136 -9.94 -1.93 -1.14
C THR A 136 -11.04 -0.89 -1.02
N LEU A 137 -11.45 -0.49 0.20
CA LEU A 137 -12.45 0.57 0.38
C LEU A 137 -11.88 1.92 -0.04
N GLN A 138 -10.63 2.17 0.34
CA GLN A 138 -9.93 3.39 -0.08
C GLN A 138 -9.63 3.34 -1.59
N GLU A 139 -9.23 2.18 -2.13
CA GLU A 139 -9.04 1.98 -3.57
C GLU A 139 -10.32 2.20 -4.38
N LEU A 140 -11.49 1.85 -3.82
CA LEU A 140 -12.78 2.08 -4.46
C LEU A 140 -13.19 3.54 -4.41
N LEU A 141 -13.03 4.16 -3.24
CA LEU A 141 -13.56 5.49 -2.98
C LEU A 141 -12.59 6.56 -3.44
N ALA A 142 -11.33 6.58 -3.00
CA ALA A 142 -10.45 7.73 -3.22
C ALA A 142 -10.21 8.11 -4.70
N PRO A 143 -9.91 7.18 -5.64
CA PRO A 143 -9.56 7.56 -7.00
C PRO A 143 -10.68 8.22 -7.79
N PHE A 144 -10.27 9.08 -8.73
CA PHE A 144 -11.20 9.67 -9.69
C PHE A 144 -11.82 8.60 -10.60
N ARG A 145 -11.00 7.66 -11.10
CA ARG A 145 -11.43 6.58 -11.99
C ARG A 145 -10.93 5.24 -11.48
N VAL A 146 -11.83 4.25 -11.44
CA VAL A 146 -11.48 2.85 -11.15
C VAL A 146 -11.92 1.96 -12.30
N VAL A 147 -11.01 1.14 -12.80
CA VAL A 147 -11.25 0.15 -13.87
C VAL A 147 -11.05 -1.24 -13.28
N PHE A 148 -12.07 -2.08 -13.43
CA PHE A 148 -12.06 -3.47 -12.95
C PHE A 148 -11.60 -4.40 -14.07
N LEU A 149 -10.65 -5.28 -13.74
CA LEU A 149 -10.08 -6.31 -14.61
C LEU A 149 -10.37 -7.69 -14.01
N ASP A 150 -10.70 -8.68 -14.86
CA ASP A 150 -10.89 -10.06 -14.44
C ASP A 150 -9.57 -10.83 -14.28
N GLY A 151 -9.63 -12.10 -13.86
CA GLY A 151 -8.45 -12.96 -13.68
C GLY A 151 -7.66 -13.24 -14.96
N GLY A 152 -8.25 -12.95 -16.13
CA GLY A 152 -7.59 -12.99 -17.44
C GLY A 152 -7.07 -11.62 -17.91
N TRP A 153 -7.05 -10.61 -17.04
CA TRP A 153 -6.68 -9.22 -17.35
C TRP A 153 -7.62 -8.52 -18.34
N ASN A 154 -8.80 -9.06 -18.61
CA ASN A 154 -9.78 -8.40 -19.47
C ASN A 154 -10.59 -7.39 -18.68
N LYS A 155 -10.97 -6.31 -19.36
CA LYS A 155 -11.76 -5.25 -18.74
C LYS A 155 -13.20 -5.72 -18.49
N ILE A 156 -13.59 -5.73 -17.22
CA ILE A 156 -14.97 -5.97 -16.77
C ILE A 156 -15.80 -4.70 -16.96
N GLY A 157 -15.26 -3.56 -16.52
CA GLY A 157 -15.98 -2.29 -16.54
C GLY A 157 -15.30 -1.21 -15.71
N SER A 158 -15.91 -0.04 -15.65
CA SER A 158 -15.51 1.05 -14.74
C SER A 158 -16.45 1.14 -13.54
N ARG A 159 -15.99 1.75 -12.45
CA ARG A 159 -16.83 2.04 -11.29
C ARG A 159 -18.11 2.80 -11.67
N ASP A 160 -18.01 3.84 -12.50
CA ASP A 160 -19.19 4.63 -12.90
C ASP A 160 -20.18 3.81 -13.74
N SER A 161 -19.68 2.88 -14.59
CA SER A 161 -20.55 1.99 -15.38
C SER A 161 -21.20 0.86 -14.57
N LEU A 162 -20.63 0.54 -13.40
CA LEU A 162 -21.05 -0.57 -12.52
C LEU A 162 -21.63 -0.06 -11.20
N GLY A 163 -21.96 1.23 -11.09
CA GLY A 163 -22.33 1.88 -9.84
C GLY A 163 -23.45 1.18 -9.08
N SER A 164 -24.52 0.78 -9.77
CA SER A 164 -25.65 0.06 -9.16
C SER A 164 -25.26 -1.30 -8.61
N VAL A 165 -24.38 -2.02 -9.31
CA VAL A 165 -23.89 -3.35 -8.89
C VAL A 165 -22.98 -3.21 -7.67
N ILE A 166 -22.15 -2.17 -7.64
CA ILE A 166 -21.25 -1.87 -6.51
C ILE A 166 -22.08 -1.45 -5.30
N GLU A 167 -23.12 -0.63 -5.48
CA GLU A 167 -24.03 -0.21 -4.42
C GLU A 167 -24.70 -1.43 -3.76
N GLU A 168 -25.24 -2.36 -4.56
CA GLU A 168 -25.84 -3.60 -4.08
C GLU A 168 -24.83 -4.45 -3.28
N SER A 169 -23.59 -4.53 -3.76
CA SER A 169 -22.54 -5.38 -3.17
C SER A 169 -21.95 -4.80 -1.89
N THR A 170 -21.85 -3.46 -1.80
CA THR A 170 -21.10 -2.77 -0.73
C THR A 170 -21.98 -1.99 0.24
N GLY A 171 -23.22 -1.66 -0.14
CA GLY A 171 -24.09 -0.74 0.60
C GLY A 171 -23.64 0.73 0.55
N ILE A 172 -22.66 1.06 -0.31
CA ILE A 172 -22.24 2.44 -0.54
C ILE A 172 -23.22 3.08 -1.50
N GLY A 173 -23.86 4.18 -1.10
CA GLY A 173 -24.84 4.87 -1.95
C GLY A 173 -24.24 5.28 -3.30
N SER A 174 -25.01 5.16 -4.38
CA SER A 174 -24.56 5.52 -5.73
C SER A 174 -24.09 6.97 -5.87
N ALA A 175 -24.60 7.89 -5.03
CA ALA A 175 -24.12 9.27 -4.95
C ALA A 175 -22.63 9.39 -4.55
N TYR A 176 -22.10 8.41 -3.82
CA TYR A 176 -20.69 8.32 -3.44
C TYR A 176 -19.89 7.42 -4.39
N ILE A 177 -20.52 6.61 -5.25
CA ILE A 177 -19.84 5.72 -6.22
C ILE A 177 -19.69 6.37 -7.59
N ASN A 178 -20.70 7.10 -8.04
CA ASN A 178 -20.68 7.82 -9.29
C ASN A 178 -20.19 9.24 -8.97
N GLY A 179 -19.07 9.65 -9.55
CA GLY A 179 -18.68 11.07 -9.45
C GLY A 179 -19.82 11.92 -9.98
N THR A 180 -20.42 12.78 -9.15
CA THR A 180 -21.49 13.67 -9.62
C THR A 180 -20.85 14.70 -10.55
N ALA A 181 -20.86 14.39 -11.84
CA ALA A 181 -20.61 15.36 -12.88
C ALA A 181 -21.83 16.26 -12.94
N ASP A 182 -21.82 17.35 -12.15
CA ASP A 182 -22.69 18.46 -12.45
C ASP A 182 -22.19 19.11 -13.74
N LYS A 183 -22.78 18.68 -14.86
CA LYS A 183 -22.46 19.17 -16.20
C LYS A 183 -22.80 20.66 -16.36
N SER A 184 -23.58 21.26 -15.46
CA SER A 184 -23.98 22.67 -15.54
C SER A 184 -22.92 23.65 -15.00
N THR A 185 -22.09 23.21 -14.05
CA THR A 185 -21.05 24.04 -13.43
C THR A 185 -19.64 23.77 -13.96
N GLY A 186 -19.48 22.77 -14.84
CA GLY A 186 -18.18 22.40 -15.42
C GLY A 186 -17.18 21.81 -14.43
N PHE A 187 -17.57 21.68 -13.15
CA PHE A 187 -16.76 21.12 -12.09
C PHE A 187 -17.22 19.71 -11.76
N TYR A 188 -16.36 18.73 -12.05
CA TYR A 188 -16.46 17.44 -11.41
C TYR A 188 -16.24 17.66 -9.90
N ARG A 189 -17.25 17.39 -9.06
CA ARG A 189 -17.03 17.44 -7.61
C ARG A 189 -15.98 16.39 -7.26
N ASN A 190 -14.81 16.85 -6.79
CA ASN A 190 -13.80 15.95 -6.26
C ASN A 190 -14.44 15.17 -5.11
N ARG A 191 -14.17 13.87 -5.02
CA ARG A 191 -14.83 12.98 -4.08
C ARG A 191 -14.48 13.27 -2.62
N ARG A 192 -13.34 13.90 -2.38
CA ARG A 192 -13.00 14.56 -1.10
C ARG A 192 -14.06 15.59 -0.66
N VAL A 193 -14.87 16.13 -1.57
CA VAL A 193 -15.98 17.04 -1.28
C VAL A 193 -17.28 16.27 -0.98
N LEU A 194 -17.46 15.06 -1.52
CA LEU A 194 -18.66 14.25 -1.32
C LEU A 194 -18.61 13.45 0.00
N LEU A 195 -17.44 12.95 0.38
CA LEU A 195 -17.26 12.17 1.61
C LEU A 195 -17.62 12.95 2.89
N PRO A 196 -17.30 14.24 3.05
CA PRO A 196 -17.78 15.09 4.15
C PRO A 196 -19.30 15.11 4.33
N GLY A 197 -20.08 14.88 3.27
CA GLY A 197 -21.53 14.78 3.35
C GLY A 197 -22.04 13.48 3.98
N ALA A 198 -21.21 12.43 4.03
CA ALA A 198 -21.53 11.18 4.71
C ALA A 198 -21.23 11.27 6.21
N SER A 199 -22.21 10.88 7.03
CA SER A 199 -22.05 10.74 8.48
C SER A 199 -20.97 9.72 8.83
N VAL A 200 -20.39 9.83 10.04
CA VAL A 200 -19.43 8.84 10.56
C VAL A 200 -20.05 7.44 10.55
N ALA A 201 -21.33 7.31 10.90
CA ALA A 201 -22.05 6.04 10.84
C ALA A 201 -22.14 5.43 9.44
N GLU A 202 -22.38 6.25 8.42
CA GLU A 202 -22.37 5.80 7.01
C GLU A 202 -21.00 5.29 6.59
N ARG A 203 -19.95 6.05 6.89
CA ARG A 203 -18.58 5.63 6.54
C ARG A 203 -18.19 4.35 7.26
N MET A 204 -18.59 4.20 8.53
CA MET A 204 -18.39 2.98 9.31
C MET A 204 -19.21 1.80 8.76
N SER A 205 -20.42 2.02 8.24
CA SER A 205 -21.22 0.92 7.67
C SER A 205 -20.58 0.35 6.39
N TRP A 206 -19.88 1.17 5.60
CA TRP A 206 -19.14 0.72 4.41
C TRP A 206 -17.94 -0.16 4.76
N ALA A 207 -17.35 0.04 5.94
CA ALA A 207 -16.27 -0.77 6.49
C ALA A 207 -16.75 -2.07 7.15
N ALA A 208 -18.00 -2.12 7.60
CA ALA A 208 -18.49 -3.15 8.53
C ALA A 208 -18.44 -4.60 7.99
N LYS A 209 -18.63 -4.79 6.68
CA LYS A 209 -18.60 -6.11 6.03
C LYS A 209 -17.21 -6.51 5.52
N ARG A 210 -16.19 -5.69 5.78
CA ARG A 210 -14.83 -5.88 5.28
C ARG A 210 -13.93 -6.47 6.35
N GLY A 211 -12.99 -7.32 5.93
CA GLY A 211 -12.01 -7.98 6.77
C GLY A 211 -10.58 -7.67 6.35
N THR A 212 -9.67 -7.79 7.31
CA THR A 212 -8.22 -7.65 7.11
C THR A 212 -7.50 -8.84 7.71
N THR A 213 -6.26 -9.09 7.28
CA THR A 213 -5.47 -10.22 7.77
C THR A 213 -4.86 -9.94 9.15
N ARG A 214 -4.42 -8.70 9.38
CA ARG A 214 -3.96 -8.23 10.70
C ARG A 214 -5.09 -7.48 11.38
N GLU A 215 -5.33 -7.73 12.65
CA GLU A 215 -6.45 -7.12 13.37
C GLU A 215 -6.37 -5.58 13.38
N GLU A 216 -5.16 -5.04 13.53
CA GLU A 216 -4.92 -3.59 13.55
C GLU A 216 -5.18 -2.91 12.20
N ASP A 217 -5.07 -3.65 11.09
CA ASP A 217 -5.35 -3.11 9.75
C ASP A 217 -6.83 -2.74 9.61
N MET A 218 -7.74 -3.32 10.41
CA MET A 218 -9.15 -2.88 10.46
C MET A 218 -9.29 -1.39 10.82
N ALA A 219 -8.33 -0.82 11.55
CA ALA A 219 -8.28 0.60 11.82
C ALA A 219 -7.50 1.35 10.74
N TYR A 220 -6.30 0.86 10.41
CA TYR A 220 -5.36 1.58 9.54
C TYR A 220 -5.87 1.72 8.11
N CYS A 221 -6.56 0.71 7.59
CA CYS A 221 -7.17 0.76 6.27
C CYS A 221 -8.36 1.72 6.15
N HIS A 222 -8.70 2.47 7.22
CA HIS A 222 -9.77 3.48 7.20
C HIS A 222 -9.32 4.87 7.65
N LEU A 223 -8.04 5.06 8.00
CA LEU A 223 -7.52 6.37 8.43
C LEU A 223 -7.85 7.50 7.44
N GLY A 224 -7.56 7.28 6.16
CA GLY A 224 -7.83 8.29 5.13
C GLY A 224 -9.32 8.56 4.88
N LEU A 225 -10.20 7.57 5.07
CA LEU A 225 -11.66 7.75 4.92
C LEU A 225 -12.25 8.70 5.98
N PHE A 226 -11.63 8.71 7.16
CA PHE A 226 -11.99 9.58 8.27
C PHE A 226 -11.09 10.81 8.39
N GLU A 227 -10.18 11.03 7.43
CA GLU A 227 -9.19 12.13 7.44
C GLU A 227 -8.33 12.15 8.71
N MET A 228 -8.04 10.97 9.27
CA MET A 228 -7.31 10.81 10.52
C MET A 228 -5.85 10.48 10.26
N HIS A 229 -4.96 11.12 11.03
CA HIS A 229 -3.54 10.79 11.09
C HIS A 229 -3.22 10.21 12.47
N ARG A 230 -2.70 8.98 12.51
CA ARG A 230 -2.38 8.30 13.79
C ARG A 230 -1.07 7.51 13.67
N PRO A 231 -0.26 7.46 14.74
CA PRO A 231 0.88 6.55 14.78
C PRO A 231 0.42 5.11 14.61
N LEU A 232 1.07 4.36 13.73
CA LEU A 232 0.83 2.94 13.57
C LEU A 232 1.59 2.16 14.63
N ILE A 233 0.87 1.35 15.39
CA ILE A 233 1.40 0.43 16.40
C ILE A 233 1.06 -0.99 15.92
N TYR A 234 1.92 -1.55 15.07
CA TYR A 234 1.77 -2.96 14.67
C TYR A 234 2.04 -3.86 15.88
N GLY A 235 1.13 -4.81 16.13
CA GLY A 235 1.11 -5.62 17.35
C GLY A 235 0.15 -5.13 18.45
N GLU A 236 -0.56 -4.01 18.26
CA GLU A 236 -1.64 -3.60 19.18
C GLU A 236 -2.94 -4.42 19.03
N GLY A 237 -3.04 -5.21 17.96
CA GLY A 237 -4.17 -6.10 17.66
C GLY A 237 -5.50 -5.35 17.58
N GLY A 238 -6.56 -5.98 18.07
CA GLY A 238 -7.92 -5.42 18.12
C GLY A 238 -8.08 -4.07 18.85
N SER A 239 -7.08 -3.61 19.61
CA SER A 239 -7.09 -2.30 20.27
C SER A 239 -6.97 -1.11 19.31
N ALA A 240 -6.49 -1.35 18.08
CA ALA A 240 -6.33 -0.31 17.07
C ALA A 240 -7.67 0.34 16.68
N PHE A 241 -8.74 -0.45 16.57
CA PHE A 241 -10.04 0.02 16.12
C PHE A 241 -10.75 0.90 17.16
N PRO A 242 -10.81 0.53 18.46
CA PRO A 242 -11.22 1.45 19.52
C PRO A 242 -10.41 2.75 19.55
N ARG A 243 -9.08 2.67 19.34
CA ARG A 243 -8.20 3.85 19.28
C ARG A 243 -8.51 4.78 18.12
N LEU A 244 -8.98 4.24 16.98
CA LEU A 244 -9.51 5.00 15.85
C LEU A 244 -10.85 5.66 16.21
N GLN A 245 -11.78 4.92 16.80
CA GLN A 245 -13.09 5.45 17.21
C GLN A 245 -12.93 6.61 18.19
N GLU A 246 -12.09 6.46 19.21
CA GLU A 246 -11.77 7.52 20.17
C GLU A 246 -11.20 8.76 19.47
N ALA A 247 -10.30 8.56 18.49
CA ALA A 247 -9.73 9.65 17.72
C ALA A 247 -10.79 10.40 16.90
N ILE A 248 -11.72 9.66 16.27
CA ILE A 248 -12.84 10.25 15.53
C ILE A 248 -13.75 11.02 16.48
N MET A 249 -14.09 10.49 17.65
CA MET A 249 -14.92 11.18 18.66
C MET A 249 -14.29 12.48 19.18
N LYS A 250 -12.96 12.57 19.23
CA LYS A 250 -12.25 13.78 19.68
C LYS A 250 -12.28 14.90 18.65
N VAL A 251 -12.35 14.55 17.36
CA VAL A 251 -12.29 15.52 16.25
C VAL A 251 -13.68 15.82 15.69
N SER A 252 -14.57 14.85 15.69
CA SER A 252 -15.91 14.94 15.12
C SER A 252 -16.96 15.21 16.19
N GLY A 253 -17.84 16.18 15.96
CA GLY A 253 -19.06 16.40 16.73
C GLY A 253 -20.23 15.47 16.32
N ASP A 254 -20.00 14.52 15.40
CA ASP A 254 -21.03 13.63 14.88
C ASP A 254 -21.29 12.45 15.85
N SER A 255 -22.38 12.55 16.61
CA SER A 255 -22.85 11.52 17.53
C SER A 255 -23.28 10.20 16.84
N SER A 256 -23.38 10.16 15.51
CA SER A 256 -23.73 8.94 14.77
C SER A 256 -22.70 7.82 14.93
N ILE A 257 -21.46 8.13 15.36
CA ILE A 257 -20.46 7.15 15.76
C ILE A 257 -20.93 6.20 16.88
N LEU A 258 -21.97 6.55 17.64
CA LEU A 258 -22.54 5.66 18.65
C LEU A 258 -23.64 4.76 18.08
N THR A 259 -24.18 5.08 16.91
CA THR A 259 -25.35 4.40 16.32
C THR A 259 -25.04 3.60 15.06
N TRP A 260 -23.78 3.60 14.59
CA TRP A 260 -23.40 2.94 13.32
C TRP A 260 -23.71 1.43 13.26
N ARG A 261 -23.67 0.72 14.41
CA ARG A 261 -24.02 -0.71 14.46
C ARG A 261 -25.51 -0.97 14.29
N TYR A 262 -26.38 -0.06 14.72
CA TYR A 262 -27.83 -0.18 14.56
C TYR A 262 -28.24 -0.10 13.07
N ARG A 263 -27.51 0.68 12.27
CA ARG A 263 -27.74 0.81 10.82
C ARG A 263 -27.41 -0.48 10.04
N LEU A 264 -26.65 -1.39 10.61
CA LEU A 264 -26.33 -2.71 10.03
C LEU A 264 -27.41 -3.77 10.28
N LEU A 265 -28.45 -3.46 11.05
CA LEU A 265 -29.61 -4.31 11.27
C LEU A 265 -30.85 -3.71 10.61
N PRO A 266 -31.04 -3.80 9.27
CA PRO A 266 -32.25 -3.27 8.67
C PRO A 266 -33.51 -4.05 9.02
N ASN A 267 -33.43 -5.31 9.50
CA ASN A 267 -34.59 -6.19 9.68
C ASN A 267 -34.45 -7.15 10.88
N ALA A 268 -34.40 -6.65 12.12
CA ALA A 268 -34.51 -7.52 13.31
C ALA A 268 -35.90 -7.48 13.97
N TYR A 269 -36.83 -6.68 13.46
CA TYR A 269 -38.21 -6.63 13.92
C TYR A 269 -39.16 -6.37 12.74
N SER A 270 -39.57 -7.44 12.07
CA SER A 270 -40.84 -7.55 11.35
C SER A 270 -41.24 -9.03 11.23
#